data_AF-A0A7C9DPU3-F1
#
_entry.id   AF-A0A7C9DPU3-F1
#
_cell.length_a   1.000
_cell.length_b   1.000
_cell.length_c   1.000
_cell.angle_alpha   90.00
_cell.angle_beta   90.00
_cell.angle_gamma   90.00
#
_symmetry.space_group_name_H-M   'P 1'
#
loop_
_entity.id
_entity.type
_entity.pdbx_description
1 polymer ?
#
loop_
_entity_poly.entity_id
_entity_poly.type
_entity_poly.pdbx_seq_one_letter_code
_entity_poly.pdbx_strand_id
1 'polypeptide(L)'
;GIYNIPATVDLTAGVNQITVTWGLNQSLENTDTSSYNTVKVKLCYHPESQKDRPWRKTEDHLNRDKTCQHAITSKPYSSSNNSITYTVLRDVPTADYFIRAYVDDATETAVAYGQSIGDTCSITAITGRHVSLDIASAVFSAFSLVSL
;
A
#
# COMPACT_ATOMS: atom_id res chain seq x y z
N GLY A 1 14.68 3.39 9.28
CA GLY A 1 13.78 2.27 9.54
C GLY A 1 12.52 2.90 10.06
N ILE A 2 11.40 2.63 9.40
CA ILE A 2 10.11 3.25 9.69
C ILE A 2 9.50 2.43 10.83
N TYR A 3 9.40 3.01 12.02
CA TYR A 3 8.94 2.31 13.21
C TYR A 3 7.58 2.87 13.68
N ASN A 4 6.79 1.95 14.25
CA ASN A 4 5.48 2.10 14.87
C ASN A 4 4.28 2.19 13.92
N ILE A 5 3.80 1.02 13.51
CA ILE A 5 2.37 0.75 13.40
C ILE A 5 2.09 -0.30 14.48
N PRO A 6 1.13 -0.11 15.40
CA PRO A 6 0.85 -1.14 16.39
C PRO A 6 0.51 -2.48 15.71
N ALA A 7 0.96 -3.56 16.34
CA ALA A 7 0.74 -4.95 15.94
C ALA A 7 -0.73 -5.24 15.58
N THR A 8 -0.90 -6.08 14.56
CA THR A 8 -2.16 -6.67 14.06
C THR A 8 -3.42 -5.87 14.43
N VAL A 9 -3.68 -4.82 13.64
CA VAL A 9 -4.90 -4.01 13.80
C VAL A 9 -5.89 -4.39 12.70
N ASP A 10 -7.08 -4.81 13.11
CA ASP A 10 -8.23 -4.96 12.22
C ASP A 10 -8.79 -3.58 11.88
N LEU A 11 -8.72 -3.22 10.61
CA LEU A 11 -9.12 -1.91 10.11
C LEU A 11 -10.27 -2.07 9.12
N THR A 12 -11.37 -1.38 9.39
CA THR A 12 -12.48 -1.25 8.44
C THR A 12 -12.23 -0.06 7.51
N ALA A 13 -12.18 -0.35 6.22
CA ALA A 13 -12.01 0.64 5.16
C ALA A 13 -13.11 1.72 5.24
N GLY A 14 -12.73 3.00 5.19
CA GLY A 14 -13.63 4.15 5.26
C GLY A 14 -14.12 4.51 6.66
N VAL A 15 -13.67 3.79 7.71
CA VAL A 15 -14.07 4.02 9.10
C VAL A 15 -12.83 4.24 9.98
N ASN A 16 -11.88 3.31 9.94
CA ASN A 16 -10.71 3.38 10.81
C ASN A 16 -9.61 4.27 10.23
N GLN A 17 -8.86 4.89 11.14
CA GLN A 17 -7.67 5.68 10.84
C GLN A 17 -6.43 4.98 11.40
N ILE A 18 -5.32 5.13 10.69
CA ILE A 18 -4.00 4.70 11.13
C ILE A 18 -3.07 5.89 11.22
N THR A 19 -2.22 5.91 12.24
CA THR A 19 -1.13 6.88 12.33
C THR A 19 0.15 6.20 11.88
N VAL A 20 0.73 6.68 10.80
CA VAL A 20 1.98 6.18 10.24
C VAL A 20 3.08 7.18 10.55
N THR A 21 4.15 6.71 11.17
CA THR A 21 5.34 7.52 11.46
C THR A 21 6.54 6.90 10.77
N TRP A 22 7.36 7.72 10.12
CA TRP A 22 8.57 7.28 9.43
C TRP A 22 9.80 8.06 9.87
N GLY A 23 10.96 7.45 9.67
CA GLY A 23 12.24 8.04 10.03
C GLY A 23 13.42 7.26 9.45
N LEU A 24 14.56 7.93 9.40
CA LEU A 24 15.83 7.26 9.09
C LEU A 24 16.20 6.33 10.24
N ASN A 25 16.92 5.26 9.90
CA ASN A 25 17.46 4.39 10.95
C ASN A 25 18.57 5.16 11.65
N GLN A 26 18.74 4.99 12.95
CA GLN A 26 19.84 5.59 13.70
C GLN A 26 21.21 5.19 13.12
N SER A 27 21.32 3.95 12.62
CA SER A 27 22.51 3.47 11.91
C SER A 27 22.78 4.16 10.55
N LEU A 28 21.81 4.97 10.06
CA LEU A 28 21.83 5.67 8.78
C LEU A 28 21.82 7.20 8.96
N GLU A 29 22.01 7.72 10.19
CA GLU A 29 21.96 9.17 10.46
C GLU A 29 23.04 9.98 9.73
N ASN A 30 24.13 9.33 9.30
CA ASN A 30 25.19 9.93 8.48
C ASN A 30 25.01 9.70 6.97
N THR A 31 23.84 9.20 6.54
CA THR A 31 23.56 9.02 5.12
C THR A 31 23.41 10.39 4.48
N ASP A 32 24.02 10.57 3.31
CA ASP A 32 23.79 11.77 2.52
C ASP A 32 22.32 11.80 2.06
N THR A 33 21.56 12.74 2.63
CA THR A 33 20.14 12.96 2.32
C THR A 33 19.94 14.09 1.32
N SER A 34 21.02 14.63 0.72
CA SER A 34 20.96 15.75 -0.23
C SER A 34 20.13 15.45 -1.48
N SER A 35 20.04 14.18 -1.88
CA SER A 35 19.22 13.72 -2.99
C SER A 35 17.75 13.50 -2.62
N TYR A 36 17.38 13.54 -1.33
CA TYR A 36 16.03 13.22 -0.88
C TYR A 36 15.10 14.41 -1.08
N ASN A 37 14.06 14.22 -1.89
CA ASN A 37 13.12 15.29 -2.21
C ASN A 37 11.71 14.99 -1.71
N THR A 38 11.17 13.80 -2.01
CA THR A 38 9.77 13.44 -1.71
C THR A 38 9.69 12.10 -0.99
N VAL A 39 8.87 12.01 0.05
CA VAL A 39 8.52 10.74 0.70
C VAL A 39 7.14 10.30 0.23
N LYS A 40 7.06 9.07 -0.28
CA LYS A 40 5.82 8.40 -0.67
C LYS A 40 5.58 7.20 0.24
N VAL A 41 4.51 7.25 1.04
CA VAL A 41 4.10 6.14 1.89
C VAL A 41 2.98 5.38 1.20
N LYS A 42 3.09 4.06 1.11
CA LYS A 42 2.13 3.18 0.43
C LYS A 42 1.76 1.97 1.30
N LEU A 43 0.54 1.49 1.14
CA LEU A 43 0.12 0.16 1.61
C LEU A 43 0.52 -0.89 0.57
N CYS A 44 1.08 -1.99 1.06
CA CYS A 44 1.63 -3.05 0.26
C CYS A 44 1.06 -4.40 0.67
N TYR A 45 0.68 -5.26 -0.27
CA TYR A 45 0.12 -6.58 0.03
C TYR A 45 1.11 -7.50 0.74
N HIS A 46 0.73 -8.06 1.88
CA HIS A 46 1.48 -9.11 2.57
C HIS A 46 1.61 -10.35 1.65
N PRO A 47 2.73 -11.11 1.66
CA PRO A 47 2.94 -12.25 0.77
C PRO A 47 1.78 -13.26 0.72
N GLU A 48 1.16 -13.53 1.86
CA GLU A 48 0.00 -14.43 1.95
C GLU A 48 -1.21 -13.91 1.17
N SER A 49 -1.40 -12.58 1.14
CA SER A 49 -2.47 -11.90 0.40
C SER A 49 -2.18 -11.74 -1.11
N GLN A 50 -0.99 -12.14 -1.58
CA GLN A 50 -0.60 -12.15 -3.00
C GLN A 50 -0.82 -13.51 -3.68
N LYS A 51 -0.99 -14.59 -2.89
CA LYS A 51 -1.14 -15.95 -3.41
C LYS A 51 -2.35 -16.04 -4.35
N ASP A 52 -2.14 -16.61 -5.54
CA ASP A 52 -3.15 -16.76 -6.60
C ASP A 52 -3.80 -15.44 -7.08
N ARG A 53 -3.13 -14.31 -6.83
CA ARG A 53 -3.61 -12.96 -7.20
C ARG A 53 -2.54 -12.22 -8.03
N PRO A 54 -2.38 -12.53 -9.33
CA PRO A 54 -1.35 -11.91 -10.18
C PRO A 54 -1.39 -10.38 -10.25
N TRP A 55 -2.53 -9.77 -9.92
CA TRP A 55 -2.69 -8.32 -9.85
C TRP A 55 -2.15 -7.70 -8.55
N ARG A 56 -1.58 -8.50 -7.63
CA ARG A 56 -0.95 -8.08 -6.36
C ARG A 56 0.52 -8.50 -6.25
N LYS A 57 1.10 -9.04 -7.32
CA LYS A 57 2.40 -9.70 -7.35
C LYS A 57 3.56 -8.71 -7.19
N THR A 58 4.54 -9.08 -6.37
CA THR A 58 5.84 -8.40 -6.29
C THR A 58 6.66 -8.60 -7.57
N GLU A 59 7.30 -7.54 -8.06
CA GLU A 59 8.28 -7.58 -9.14
C GLU A 59 9.51 -6.75 -8.78
N ASP A 60 10.68 -7.14 -9.29
CA ASP A 60 11.94 -6.43 -9.01
C ASP A 60 11.95 -5.02 -9.61
N HIS A 61 11.30 -4.86 -10.76
CA HIS A 61 11.15 -3.56 -11.40
C HIS A 61 10.00 -2.80 -10.73
N LEU A 62 10.32 -1.73 -9.99
CA LEU A 62 9.35 -0.90 -9.25
C LEU A 62 8.18 -0.39 -10.11
N ASN A 63 8.39 -0.15 -11.41
CA ASN A 63 7.33 0.29 -12.32
C ASN A 63 6.33 -0.83 -12.69
N ARG A 64 6.69 -2.10 -12.46
CA ARG A 64 5.86 -3.28 -12.67
C ARG A 64 5.38 -3.90 -11.35
N ASP A 65 5.94 -3.46 -10.22
CA ASP A 65 5.58 -3.94 -8.90
C ASP A 65 4.11 -3.59 -8.58
N LYS A 66 3.30 -4.63 -8.35
CA LYS A 66 1.88 -4.52 -8.00
C LYS A 66 1.64 -4.73 -6.51
N THR A 67 2.70 -4.90 -5.71
CA THR A 67 2.57 -5.10 -4.28
C THR A 67 2.10 -3.83 -3.59
N CYS A 68 2.66 -2.67 -3.93
CA CYS A 68 2.38 -1.39 -3.28
C CYS A 68 1.49 -0.46 -4.13
N GLN A 69 0.21 -0.80 -4.24
CA GLN A 69 -0.73 -0.09 -5.12
C GLN A 69 -1.44 1.11 -4.48
N HIS A 70 -1.62 1.10 -3.15
CA HIS A 70 -2.45 2.10 -2.48
C HIS A 70 -1.59 3.17 -1.82
N ALA A 71 -1.76 4.42 -2.22
CA ALA A 71 -1.02 5.53 -1.66
C ALA A 71 -1.65 6.01 -0.34
N ILE A 72 -0.83 6.19 0.70
CA ILE A 72 -1.22 6.80 1.98
C ILE A 72 -0.96 8.30 1.92
N THR A 73 0.27 8.68 1.54
CA THR A 73 0.65 10.08 1.44
C THR A 73 1.85 10.26 0.51
N SER A 74 1.97 11.46 -0.04
CA SER A 74 3.12 11.94 -0.80
C SER A 74 3.43 13.35 -0.31
N LYS A 75 4.60 13.56 0.28
CA LYS A 75 4.98 14.84 0.89
C LYS A 75 6.46 15.13 0.67
N PRO A 76 6.89 16.40 0.67
CA PRO A 76 8.31 16.74 0.70
C PRO A 76 9.03 16.04 1.87
N TYR A 77 10.26 15.61 1.63
CA TYR A 77 11.09 15.00 2.65
C TYR A 77 11.41 16.02 3.75
N SER A 78 11.26 15.60 4.99
CA SER A 78 11.69 16.32 6.18
C SER A 78 12.51 15.37 7.04
N SER A 79 13.55 15.87 7.70
CA SER A 79 14.32 15.09 8.68
C SER A 79 13.61 14.95 10.03
N SER A 80 12.58 15.76 10.29
CA SER A 80 11.82 15.76 11.55
C SER A 80 10.30 15.78 11.31
N ASN A 81 9.52 15.34 12.32
CA ASN A 81 8.05 15.37 12.34
C ASN A 81 7.36 14.59 11.20
N ASN A 82 7.88 13.41 10.90
CA ASN A 82 7.41 12.54 9.83
C ASN A 82 6.26 11.62 10.28
N SER A 83 5.10 12.21 10.60
CA SER A 83 3.90 11.47 10.99
C SER A 83 2.66 11.93 10.23
N ILE A 84 1.78 11.00 9.90
CA ILE A 84 0.48 11.27 9.28
C ILE A 84 -0.58 10.36 9.89
N THR A 85 -1.75 10.92 10.19
CA THR A 85 -2.98 10.13 10.36
C THR A 85 -3.68 10.00 9.02
N TYR A 86 -3.90 8.76 8.59
CA TYR A 86 -4.54 8.40 7.34
C TYR A 86 -5.81 7.58 7.60
N THR A 87 -6.92 7.99 7.01
CA THR A 87 -8.14 7.18 6.98
C THR A 87 -8.01 6.15 5.87
N VAL A 88 -8.18 4.86 6.19
CA VAL A 88 -8.17 3.80 5.17
C VAL A 88 -9.28 4.09 4.17
N LEU A 89 -8.97 4.22 2.89
CA LEU A 89 -9.97 4.52 1.86
C LEU A 89 -10.88 3.30 1.61
N ARG A 90 -12.12 3.56 1.19
CA ARG A 90 -13.16 2.52 0.97
C ARG A 90 -12.86 1.57 -0.19
N ASP A 91 -12.02 1.99 -1.12
CA ASP A 91 -11.58 1.23 -2.29
C ASP A 91 -10.43 0.27 -1.99
N VAL A 92 -9.81 0.36 -0.81
CA VAL A 92 -8.79 -0.59 -0.35
C VAL A 92 -9.46 -1.95 -0.11
N PRO A 93 -9.09 -3.00 -0.87
CA PRO A 93 -9.77 -4.28 -0.78
C PRO A 93 -9.34 -5.06 0.46
N THR A 94 -10.20 -6.00 0.88
CA THR A 94 -9.91 -6.89 2.01
C THR A 94 -8.63 -7.69 1.75
N ALA A 95 -7.61 -7.49 2.59
CA ALA A 95 -6.34 -8.19 2.56
C ALA A 95 -5.48 -7.82 3.79
N ASP A 96 -4.38 -8.54 3.93
CA ASP A 96 -3.30 -8.20 4.85
C ASP A 96 -2.28 -7.32 4.14
N TYR A 97 -1.87 -6.25 4.82
CA TYR A 97 -0.95 -5.24 4.29
C TYR A 97 0.21 -4.99 5.24
N PHE A 98 1.33 -4.58 4.67
CA PHE A 98 2.42 -3.91 5.36
C PHE A 98 2.59 -2.50 4.78
N ILE A 99 3.26 -1.62 5.51
CA ILE A 99 3.49 -0.25 5.04
C ILE A 99 4.94 -0.12 4.58
N ARG A 100 5.12 0.49 3.42
CA ARG A 100 6.43 0.84 2.89
C ARG A 100 6.44 2.32 2.55
N ALA A 101 7.48 3.02 2.98
CA ALA A 101 7.76 4.34 2.45
C ALA A 101 8.98 4.30 1.53
N TYR A 102 8.86 5.10 0.48
CA TYR A 102 9.86 5.36 -0.52
C TYR A 102 10.31 6.80 -0.38
N VAL A 103 11.59 7.03 -0.64
CA VAL A 103 12.14 8.36 -0.78
C VAL A 103 12.59 8.50 -2.22
N ASP A 104 12.00 9.49 -2.89
CA ASP A 104 12.28 9.82 -4.26
C ASP A 104 13.17 11.06 -4.33
N ASP A 105 13.99 11.12 -5.37
CA ASP A 105 14.80 12.28 -5.71
C ASP A 105 14.01 13.34 -6.51
N ALA A 106 14.70 14.39 -6.98
CA ALA A 106 14.10 15.43 -7.81
C ALA A 106 13.59 14.95 -9.17
N THR A 107 13.99 13.75 -9.61
CA THR A 107 13.54 13.11 -10.85
C THR A 107 12.39 12.13 -10.63
N GLU A 108 11.83 12.09 -9.41
CA GLU A 108 10.81 11.12 -8.99
C GLU A 108 11.28 9.66 -9.01
N THR A 109 12.59 9.45 -8.95
CA THR A 109 13.20 8.12 -8.90
C THR A 109 13.40 7.72 -7.43
N ALA A 110 12.89 6.53 -7.06
CA ALA A 110 13.06 6.00 -5.71
C ALA A 110 14.54 5.69 -5.44
N VAL A 111 15.16 6.47 -4.55
CA VAL A 111 16.57 6.34 -4.14
C VAL A 111 16.74 5.57 -2.84
N ALA A 112 15.68 5.50 -2.02
CA ALA A 112 15.67 4.71 -0.79
C ALA A 112 14.26 4.21 -0.47
N TYR A 113 14.19 3.14 0.32
CA TYR A 113 12.91 2.68 0.88
C TYR A 113 13.10 2.12 2.29
N GLY A 114 12.01 2.10 3.05
CA GLY A 114 11.89 1.44 4.34
C GLY A 114 10.52 0.80 4.48
N GLN A 115 10.43 -0.31 5.20
CA GLN A 115 9.18 -1.03 5.42
C GLN A 115 8.98 -1.35 6.90
N SER A 116 7.72 -1.57 7.30
CA SER A 116 7.40 -2.14 8.61
C SER A 116 7.94 -3.57 8.71
N ILE A 117 8.42 -3.95 9.90
CA ILE A 117 8.96 -5.28 10.18
C ILE A 117 8.07 -5.92 11.25
N GLY A 118 7.45 -7.05 10.93
CA GLY A 118 6.67 -7.84 11.89
C GLY A 118 5.23 -7.38 12.14
N ASP A 119 4.87 -6.15 11.77
CA ASP A 119 3.50 -5.64 11.92
C ASP A 119 2.70 -5.79 10.61
N THR A 120 1.57 -6.49 10.71
CA THR A 120 0.61 -6.70 9.63
C THR A 120 -0.68 -5.92 9.91
N CYS A 121 -1.22 -5.21 8.92
CA CYS A 121 -2.52 -4.55 9.01
C CYS A 121 -3.56 -5.35 8.24
N SER A 122 -4.55 -5.91 8.94
CA SER A 122 -5.64 -6.64 8.33
C SER A 122 -6.76 -5.66 7.99
N ILE A 123 -6.93 -5.36 6.71
CA ILE A 123 -7.95 -4.40 6.25
C ILE A 123 -9.15 -5.19 5.77
N THR A 124 -10.34 -4.79 6.23
CA THR A 124 -11.64 -5.28 5.75
C THR A 124 -12.32 -4.19 4.93
N ALA A 125 -12.57 -4.46 3.65
CA ALA A 125 -13.30 -3.55 2.77
C ALA A 125 -14.78 -3.48 3.16
N ILE A 126 -15.38 -2.29 3.04
CA ILE A 126 -16.83 -2.16 3.07
C ILE A 126 -17.35 -2.60 1.70
N THR A 127 -18.01 -3.75 1.67
CA THR A 127 -18.61 -4.28 0.44
C THR A 127 -19.78 -3.38 0.01
N GLY A 128 -19.52 -2.42 -0.87
CA GLY A 128 -20.54 -1.92 -1.78
C GLY A 128 -20.70 -2.97 -2.87
N ARG A 129 -21.81 -3.73 -2.86
CA ARG A 129 -22.16 -4.67 -3.94
C ARG A 129 -22.08 -3.92 -5.28
N HIS A 130 -21.01 -4.13 -6.04
CA HIS A 130 -20.85 -3.55 -7.37
C HIS A 130 -21.91 -4.20 -8.27
N VAL A 131 -23.01 -3.49 -8.51
CA VAL A 131 -24.12 -3.92 -9.40
C VAL A 131 -23.59 -4.29 -10.80
N SER A 132 -22.44 -3.72 -11.20
CA SER A 132 -21.73 -4.02 -12.43
C SER A 132 -21.21 -5.47 -12.54
N LEU A 133 -20.90 -6.13 -11.41
CA LEU A 133 -20.40 -7.51 -11.39
C LEU A 133 -21.53 -8.52 -11.68
N ASP A 134 -22.75 -8.22 -11.24
CA ASP A 134 -23.95 -9.01 -11.58
C ASP A 134 -24.30 -8.90 -13.08
N ILE A 135 -24.11 -7.73 -13.68
CA ILE A 135 -24.41 -7.49 -15.11
C ILE A 135 -23.39 -8.20 -16.02
N ALA A 136 -22.10 -8.15 -15.69
CA ALA A 136 -21.08 -8.87 -16.46
C ALA A 136 -21.29 -10.39 -16.41
N SER A 137 -21.64 -10.93 -15.24
CA SER A 137 -22.01 -12.35 -15.04
C SER A 137 -23.15 -12.78 -15.97
N ALA A 138 -24.19 -11.95 -16.12
CA ALA A 138 -25.31 -12.25 -17.01
C ALA A 138 -24.90 -12.33 -18.48
N VAL A 139 -24.00 -11.45 -18.95
CA VAL A 139 -23.53 -11.43 -20.34
C VAL A 139 -22.63 -12.64 -20.65
N PHE A 140 -21.68 -12.99 -19.77
CA PHE A 140 -20.83 -14.18 -19.95
C PHE A 140 -21.61 -15.49 -19.91
N SER A 141 -22.72 -15.53 -19.16
CA SER A 141 -23.63 -16.68 -19.12
C SER A 141 -24.41 -16.83 -20.44
N ALA A 142 -24.84 -15.73 -21.05
CA ALA A 142 -25.55 -15.77 -22.34
C ALA A 142 -24.65 -16.25 -23.49
N PHE A 143 -23.37 -15.85 -23.52
CA PHE A 143 -22.42 -16.31 -24.53
C PHE A 143 -22.08 -17.81 -24.43
N SER A 144 -22.21 -18.42 -23.25
CA SER A 144 -21.95 -19.85 -23.06
C SER A 144 -23.12 -20.75 -23.46
N LEU A 145 -24.34 -20.20 -23.56
CA LEU A 145 -25.52 -20.95 -24.03
C LEU A 145 -25.69 -20.89 -25.55
N VAL A 146 -25.11 -19.90 -26.22
CA VAL A 146 -25.23 -19.68 -27.68
C VAL A 146 -24.09 -20.34 -28.47
N SER A 147 -23.08 -20.89 -27.78
CA SER A 147 -21.90 -21.53 -28.40
C SER A 147 -21.98 -23.07 -28.50
N LEU A 148 -23.16 -23.68 -28.31
CA LEU A 148 -23.38 -25.12 -28.46
C LEU A 148 -23.87 -25.51 -29.86
#